data_AF-A0A7W7RCY7-F1
#
_entry.id   AF-A0A7W7RCY7-F1
#
_cell.length_a   1.000
_cell.length_b   1.000
_cell.length_c   1.000
_cell.angle_alpha   90.00
_cell.angle_beta   90.00
_cell.angle_gamma   90.00
#
_symmetry.space_group_name_H-M   'P 1'
#
loop_
_entity.id
_entity.type
_entity.pdbx_description
1 polymer ?
#
loop_
_entity_poly.entity_id
_entity_poly.type
_entity_poly.pdbx_seq_one_letter_code
_entity_poly.pdbx_strand_id
1 'polypeptide(L)'
;MGFPRYVDLERLLLAESLRPFLRSAATGAVALSAVLVLSSCGIAQRLADAAERGGAPPPSGSGSEQTDSDGGGGDPAGGESDDILGVSVGDCVNDDSMSDEVTEMPTVDCAEPHDSEVIAVEELDGDRPYPGDSVVGTEASDICTGAAFEDYIGVPWIESIYETREYTPLEEGWEAGDYEVICVAYEPGTALTGSIADSYE
;
A
#
# COMPACT_ATOMS: atom_id res chain seq x y z
N MET A 1 30.01 -19.03 -24.48
CA MET A 1 30.88 -18.60 -23.37
C MET A 1 31.21 -17.14 -23.57
N GLY A 2 30.55 -16.26 -22.81
CA GLY A 2 30.72 -14.81 -22.91
C GLY A 2 29.63 -14.09 -22.14
N PHE A 3 29.70 -14.12 -20.81
CA PHE A 3 28.91 -13.24 -19.94
C PHE A 3 29.55 -11.84 -19.94
N PRO A 4 28.81 -10.75 -20.20
CA PRO A 4 29.30 -9.41 -19.91
C PRO A 4 29.21 -9.11 -18.42
N ARG A 5 30.17 -8.31 -17.96
CA ARG A 5 30.49 -8.04 -16.56
C ARG A 5 29.57 -6.95 -16.02
N TYR A 6 28.60 -7.34 -15.20
CA TYR A 6 27.76 -6.43 -14.41
C TYR A 6 28.22 -6.31 -12.95
N VAL A 7 29.53 -6.41 -12.71
CA VAL A 7 30.11 -6.29 -11.37
C VAL A 7 31.21 -5.23 -11.40
N ASP A 8 30.85 -3.97 -11.69
CA ASP A 8 31.78 -2.84 -11.46
C ASP A 8 31.11 -1.43 -11.51
N LEU A 9 29.80 -1.32 -11.28
CA LEU A 9 29.13 0.00 -11.18
C LEU A 9 29.07 0.55 -9.75
N GLU A 10 29.01 -0.32 -8.72
CA GLU A 10 28.93 0.12 -7.33
C GLU A 10 30.22 0.76 -6.79
N ARG A 11 31.38 0.51 -7.44
CA ARG A 11 32.68 1.07 -7.02
C ARG A 11 33.02 2.44 -7.60
N LEU A 12 32.28 2.93 -8.61
CA LEU A 12 32.53 4.24 -9.21
C LEU A 12 31.73 5.38 -8.56
N LEU A 13 30.64 5.08 -7.84
CA LEU A 13 29.83 6.10 -7.17
C LEU A 13 30.41 6.59 -5.82
N LEU A 14 31.41 5.90 -5.26
CA LEU A 14 32.03 6.29 -3.98
C LEU A 14 33.21 7.26 -4.12
N ALA A 15 33.62 7.64 -5.34
CA ALA A 15 34.80 8.47 -5.55
C ALA A 15 34.53 9.98 -5.78
N GLU A 16 33.27 10.40 -5.94
CA GLU A 16 32.94 11.76 -6.40
C GLU A 16 32.20 12.66 -5.38
N SER A 17 32.00 12.23 -4.13
CA SER A 17 31.28 13.05 -3.12
C SER A 17 32.17 13.92 -2.20
N LEU A 18 33.50 13.90 -2.36
CA LEU A 18 34.40 14.71 -1.52
C LEU A 18 34.77 16.04 -2.19
N ARG A 19 33.83 16.99 -2.19
CA ARG A 19 34.02 18.45 -1.97
C ARG A 19 32.72 19.19 -2.35
N PRO A 20 32.04 19.78 -1.37
CA PRO A 20 31.96 21.24 -1.42
C PRO A 20 32.17 21.94 -0.06
N PHE A 21 33.08 22.91 -0.11
CA PHE A 21 33.00 24.24 0.49
C PHE A 21 32.51 24.39 1.95
N LEU A 22 33.51 24.51 2.84
CA LEU A 22 33.45 25.38 4.00
C LEU A 22 32.92 26.78 3.61
N ARG A 23 31.73 27.14 4.09
CA ARG A 23 31.27 28.53 4.16
C ARG A 23 30.69 28.83 5.54
N SER A 24 31.42 29.71 6.22
CA SER A 24 31.13 30.60 7.35
C SER A 24 29.89 30.43 8.22
N ALA A 25 30.19 30.50 9.52
CA ALA A 25 29.30 30.83 10.62
C ALA A 25 28.44 32.09 10.39
N ALA A 26 27.18 32.04 10.84
CA ALA A 26 26.49 33.16 11.47
C ALA A 26 25.34 32.65 12.34
N THR A 27 25.41 32.97 13.62
CA THR A 27 24.41 32.82 14.67
C THR A 27 23.11 33.58 14.37
N GLY A 28 21.97 32.96 14.63
CA GLY A 28 20.67 33.64 14.71
C GLY A 28 19.66 32.79 15.49
N ALA A 29 19.45 33.14 16.76
CA ALA A 29 18.42 32.58 17.64
C ALA A 29 17.09 33.36 17.51
N VAL A 30 16.04 32.84 18.18
CA VAL A 30 14.74 33.49 18.54
C VAL A 30 13.63 33.27 17.49
N ALA A 31 12.39 32.83 17.78
CA ALA A 31 11.65 32.54 19.01
C ALA A 31 10.56 31.46 18.74
N LEU A 32 10.31 30.62 19.74
CA LEU A 32 9.10 29.81 19.86
C LEU A 32 7.90 30.71 20.17
N SER A 33 6.80 30.57 19.43
CA SER A 33 5.50 31.11 19.84
C SER A 33 4.45 30.01 19.72
N ALA A 34 4.29 29.25 20.81
CA ALA A 34 3.15 28.38 21.01
C ALA A 34 1.95 29.25 21.42
N VAL A 35 0.87 29.20 20.65
CA VAL A 35 -0.42 29.75 21.06
C VAL A 35 -1.39 28.58 21.21
N LEU A 36 -1.55 28.12 22.46
CA LEU A 36 -2.60 27.21 22.87
C LEU A 36 -3.90 28.02 23.05
N VAL A 37 -4.88 27.84 22.17
CA VAL A 37 -6.25 28.33 22.41
C VAL A 37 -7.07 27.18 22.99
N LEU A 38 -7.04 27.03 24.32
CA LEU A 38 -8.02 26.24 25.05
C LEU A 38 -9.25 27.11 25.29
N SER A 39 -10.20 27.07 24.35
CA SER A 39 -11.52 27.67 24.58
C SER A 39 -12.36 26.69 25.39
N SER A 40 -12.70 27.14 26.58
CA SER A 40 -13.43 26.46 27.64
C SER A 40 -14.95 26.67 27.53
N CYS A 41 -15.68 25.94 28.38
CA CYS A 41 -17.11 26.05 28.72
C CYS A 41 -18.12 25.28 27.86
N GLY A 42 -18.52 24.12 28.42
CA GLY A 42 -19.76 23.42 28.08
C GLY A 42 -20.18 22.34 29.07
N ILE A 43 -19.72 22.36 30.33
CA ILE A 43 -20.32 21.52 31.40
C ILE A 43 -21.50 22.29 31.97
N ALA A 44 -22.70 21.98 31.50
CA ALA A 44 -23.95 21.96 32.29
C ALA A 44 -25.14 21.88 31.36
N GLN A 45 -25.62 20.65 31.08
CA GLN A 45 -27.03 20.38 30.82
C GLN A 45 -27.30 18.86 30.89
N ARG A 46 -27.21 18.32 32.12
CA ARG A 46 -27.99 17.14 32.51
C ARG A 46 -29.06 17.64 33.49
N LEU A 47 -30.24 17.02 33.39
CA LEU A 47 -31.39 16.97 34.33
C LEU A 47 -32.70 17.57 33.81
N ALA A 48 -33.55 16.70 33.27
CA ALA A 48 -35.03 16.65 33.25
C ALA A 48 -35.41 15.58 32.20
N ASP A 49 -36.23 14.56 32.39
CA ASP A 49 -37.14 14.18 33.46
C ASP A 49 -37.40 12.67 33.33
N ALA A 50 -37.56 11.98 34.45
CA ALA A 50 -38.05 10.61 34.52
C ALA A 50 -39.34 10.61 35.32
N ALA A 51 -40.47 10.20 34.71
CA ALA A 51 -41.55 9.40 35.30
C ALA A 51 -42.85 9.55 34.50
N GLU A 52 -43.38 8.43 34.00
CA GLU A 52 -44.79 7.98 34.09
C GLU A 52 -44.79 6.53 33.56
N ARG A 53 -44.47 5.54 34.40
CA ARG A 53 -45.40 4.67 35.15
C ARG A 53 -46.41 3.89 34.29
N GLY A 54 -46.22 2.57 34.22
CA GLY A 54 -47.33 1.62 34.38
C GLY A 54 -47.27 0.32 33.57
N GLY A 55 -46.98 -0.81 34.23
CA GLY A 55 -47.50 -2.13 33.83
C GLY A 55 -46.48 -3.28 33.79
N ALA A 56 -46.59 -4.22 34.74
CA ALA A 56 -45.89 -5.51 34.81
C ALA A 56 -46.93 -6.63 35.15
N PRO A 57 -46.62 -7.95 35.15
CA PRO A 57 -45.80 -8.81 34.27
C PRO A 57 -46.59 -10.14 33.87
N PRO A 58 -46.01 -11.37 33.77
CA PRO A 58 -45.70 -12.12 32.53
C PRO A 58 -46.40 -13.53 32.45
N PRO A 59 -46.04 -14.52 31.58
CA PRO A 59 -44.80 -15.31 31.75
C PRO A 59 -44.11 -15.91 30.49
N SER A 60 -42.85 -16.29 30.72
CA SER A 60 -42.10 -17.44 30.18
C SER A 60 -41.81 -17.56 28.68
N GLY A 61 -40.55 -17.25 28.33
CA GLY A 61 -39.82 -17.84 27.22
C GLY A 61 -38.34 -17.88 27.58
N SER A 62 -37.80 -19.08 27.75
CA SER A 62 -36.39 -19.36 28.03
C SER A 62 -35.56 -19.15 26.76
N GLY A 63 -34.46 -18.41 26.87
CA GLY A 63 -33.47 -18.23 25.82
C GLY A 63 -32.27 -17.44 26.36
N SER A 64 -31.13 -18.12 26.39
CA SER A 64 -29.91 -17.77 27.13
C SER A 64 -29.22 -16.50 26.66
N GLU A 65 -28.51 -15.87 27.60
CA GLU A 65 -27.51 -14.82 27.40
C GLU A 65 -26.51 -15.12 26.29
N GLN A 66 -26.23 -14.11 25.47
CA GLN A 66 -24.87 -13.61 25.26
C GLN A 66 -24.96 -12.16 24.76
N THR A 67 -24.53 -11.27 25.64
CA THR A 67 -24.25 -9.87 25.35
C THR A 67 -22.82 -9.79 24.87
N ASP A 68 -22.62 -9.64 23.56
CA ASP A 68 -21.34 -9.19 23.04
C ASP A 68 -21.41 -7.67 22.89
N SER A 69 -20.92 -7.00 23.93
CA SER A 69 -20.39 -5.65 23.80
C SER A 69 -18.90 -5.82 23.48
N ASP A 70 -18.52 -5.61 22.23
CA ASP A 70 -17.20 -5.09 21.93
C ASP A 70 -17.35 -3.87 21.03
N GLY A 71 -17.03 -2.71 21.63
CA GLY A 71 -16.62 -1.55 20.88
C GLY A 71 -15.11 -1.67 20.65
N GLY A 72 -14.73 -1.74 19.37
CA GLY A 72 -13.37 -1.54 18.89
C GLY A 72 -13.47 -0.62 17.68
N GLY A 73 -12.64 0.41 17.64
CA GLY A 73 -12.81 1.58 16.77
C GLY A 73 -12.89 1.23 15.30
N GLY A 74 -13.78 1.94 14.58
CA GLY A 74 -13.56 2.13 13.16
C GLY A 74 -12.20 2.79 12.99
N ASP A 75 -11.32 2.09 12.32
CA ASP A 75 -10.10 2.69 11.79
C ASP A 75 -10.51 3.79 10.81
N PRO A 76 -9.99 5.02 10.95
CA PRO A 76 -10.20 6.06 9.95
C PRO A 76 -9.22 5.88 8.78
N ALA A 77 -9.40 4.82 7.99
CA ALA A 77 -8.96 4.67 6.60
C ALA A 77 -9.58 3.36 6.06
N GLY A 78 -10.56 3.48 5.15
CA GLY A 78 -11.34 2.35 4.66
C GLY A 78 -10.62 1.53 3.61
N GLY A 79 -9.59 0.79 3.99
CA GLY A 79 -9.05 -0.29 3.17
C GLY A 79 -9.70 -1.62 3.54
N GLU A 80 -10.31 -2.31 2.58
CA GLU A 80 -10.68 -3.72 2.74
C GLU A 80 -9.38 -4.53 2.59
N SER A 81 -9.00 -5.33 3.60
CA SER A 81 -7.84 -6.22 3.48
C SER A 81 -8.25 -7.43 2.66
N ASP A 82 -7.86 -7.45 1.39
CA ASP A 82 -8.13 -8.54 0.46
C ASP A 82 -6.95 -9.51 0.41
N ASP A 83 -7.22 -10.78 0.08
CA ASP A 83 -6.17 -11.74 -0.27
C ASP A 83 -5.35 -11.17 -1.44
N ILE A 84 -4.02 -11.25 -1.36
CA ILE A 84 -3.15 -10.72 -2.43
C ILE A 84 -3.49 -11.33 -3.80
N LEU A 85 -3.89 -12.61 -3.83
CA LEU A 85 -4.27 -13.30 -5.07
C LEU A 85 -5.68 -12.92 -5.57
N GLY A 86 -6.37 -12.01 -4.86
CA GLY A 86 -7.70 -11.52 -5.18
C GLY A 86 -7.73 -10.18 -5.90
N VAL A 87 -6.59 -9.49 -6.02
CA VAL A 87 -6.53 -8.16 -6.66
C VAL A 87 -6.72 -8.26 -8.17
N SER A 88 -7.29 -7.22 -8.75
CA SER A 88 -7.57 -7.10 -10.18
C SER A 88 -6.88 -5.88 -10.76
N VAL A 89 -6.61 -5.91 -12.07
CA VAL A 89 -6.12 -4.74 -12.80
C VAL A 89 -7.06 -3.55 -12.60
N GLY A 90 -6.49 -2.42 -12.19
CA GLY A 90 -7.19 -1.18 -11.82
C GLY A 90 -7.55 -1.04 -10.34
N ASP A 91 -7.26 -2.05 -9.51
CA ASP A 91 -7.40 -1.88 -8.06
C ASP A 91 -6.31 -0.96 -7.52
N CYS A 92 -6.71 0.02 -6.72
CA CYS A 92 -5.82 0.92 -6.01
C CYS A 92 -5.53 0.35 -4.62
N VAL A 93 -4.26 0.33 -4.23
CA VAL A 93 -3.80 -0.42 -3.05
C VAL A 93 -2.89 0.41 -2.16
N ASN A 94 -2.83 0.04 -0.88
CA ASN A 94 -1.89 0.60 0.09
C ASN A 94 -0.82 -0.45 0.43
N ASP A 95 0.35 -0.30 -0.19
CA ASP A 95 1.42 -1.30 -0.18
C ASP A 95 2.75 -0.82 0.42
N ASP A 96 2.86 0.43 0.88
CA ASP A 96 4.13 1.02 1.32
C ASP A 96 4.74 0.35 2.56
N SER A 97 3.87 -0.25 3.38
CA SER A 97 4.18 -0.76 4.71
C SER A 97 4.27 -2.28 4.75
N MET A 98 4.11 -2.92 3.59
CA MET A 98 4.13 -4.36 3.46
C MET A 98 5.55 -4.93 3.64
N SER A 99 5.63 -6.14 4.21
CA SER A 99 6.88 -6.89 4.37
C SER A 99 7.35 -7.52 3.06
N ASP A 100 8.55 -8.11 3.07
CA ASP A 100 9.08 -8.85 1.91
C ASP A 100 8.19 -10.05 1.51
N GLU A 101 7.46 -10.62 2.47
CA GLU A 101 6.47 -11.67 2.26
C GLU A 101 5.08 -11.12 2.63
N VAL A 102 4.10 -11.31 1.76
CA VAL A 102 2.76 -10.73 1.86
C VAL A 102 1.70 -11.77 1.52
N THR A 103 0.56 -11.70 2.21
CA THR A 103 -0.60 -12.57 1.97
C THR A 103 -1.89 -11.78 1.82
N GLU A 104 -1.85 -10.49 2.14
CA GLU A 104 -2.98 -9.57 2.07
C GLU A 104 -2.50 -8.33 1.33
N MET A 105 -3.37 -7.76 0.50
CA MET A 105 -3.16 -6.49 -0.18
C MET A 105 -4.37 -5.60 0.06
N PRO A 106 -4.26 -4.58 0.93
CA PRO A 106 -5.37 -3.68 1.21
C PRO A 106 -5.75 -2.88 -0.03
N THR A 107 -6.99 -3.05 -0.50
CA THR A 107 -7.56 -2.27 -1.61
C THR A 107 -8.30 -1.04 -1.08
N VAL A 108 -8.39 0.00 -1.90
CA VAL A 108 -9.07 1.26 -1.57
C VAL A 108 -9.68 1.89 -2.83
N ASP A 109 -10.70 2.74 -2.68
CA ASP A 109 -11.22 3.52 -3.80
C ASP A 109 -10.13 4.44 -4.36
N CYS A 110 -9.89 4.37 -5.67
CA CYS A 110 -8.84 5.17 -6.31
C CYS A 110 -9.00 6.69 -6.11
N ALA A 111 -10.21 7.19 -5.83
CA ALA A 111 -10.41 8.61 -5.53
C ALA A 111 -9.90 9.01 -4.13
N GLU A 112 -9.63 8.03 -3.27
CA GLU A 112 -8.92 8.22 -2.00
C GLU A 112 -7.39 8.13 -2.20
N PRO A 113 -6.60 8.74 -1.31
CA PRO A 113 -5.15 8.60 -1.36
C PRO A 113 -4.72 7.13 -1.24
N HIS A 114 -3.82 6.70 -2.10
CA HIS A 114 -3.28 5.33 -2.13
C HIS A 114 -1.84 5.30 -2.61
N ASP A 115 -1.17 4.17 -2.43
CA ASP A 115 0.27 4.04 -2.70
C ASP A 115 0.53 3.66 -4.16
N SER A 116 -0.22 2.69 -4.67
CA SER A 116 -0.01 2.12 -6.00
C SER A 116 -1.32 1.64 -6.63
N GLU A 117 -1.29 1.37 -7.93
CA GLU A 117 -2.41 0.80 -8.68
C GLU A 117 -1.94 -0.46 -9.42
N VAL A 118 -2.75 -1.51 -9.39
CA VAL A 118 -2.48 -2.77 -10.10
C VAL A 118 -2.61 -2.53 -11.60
N ILE A 119 -1.51 -2.66 -12.33
CA ILE A 119 -1.48 -2.42 -13.79
C ILE A 119 -1.58 -3.72 -14.58
N ALA A 120 -1.19 -4.85 -13.98
CA ALA A 120 -1.26 -6.15 -14.62
C ALA A 120 -1.29 -7.29 -13.59
N VAL A 121 -1.96 -8.37 -13.98
CA VAL A 121 -1.96 -9.67 -13.29
C VAL A 121 -1.73 -10.72 -14.37
N GLU A 122 -0.55 -11.34 -14.36
CA GLU A 122 -0.06 -12.23 -15.42
C GLU A 122 0.40 -13.57 -14.83
N GLU A 123 0.53 -14.61 -15.66
CA GLU A 123 0.99 -15.93 -15.20
C GLU A 123 2.39 -16.26 -15.75
N LEU A 124 3.27 -16.77 -14.90
CA LEU A 124 4.53 -17.39 -15.29
C LEU A 124 4.29 -18.82 -15.81
N ASP A 125 5.28 -19.35 -16.53
CA ASP A 125 5.27 -20.75 -16.95
C ASP A 125 5.44 -21.70 -15.74
N GLY A 126 4.31 -22.18 -15.23
CA GLY A 126 4.22 -23.12 -14.12
C GLY A 126 4.47 -24.59 -14.48
N ASP A 127 4.64 -24.96 -15.75
CA ASP A 127 4.83 -26.35 -16.20
C ASP A 127 6.28 -26.88 -15.94
N ARG A 128 6.93 -26.34 -14.92
CA ARG A 128 8.32 -26.64 -14.54
C ARG A 128 8.51 -26.54 -13.01
N PRO A 129 9.56 -27.19 -12.44
CA PRO A 129 9.94 -26.97 -11.05
C PRO A 129 10.28 -25.51 -10.79
N TYR A 130 10.11 -25.04 -9.54
CA TYR A 130 10.46 -23.69 -9.13
C TYR A 130 11.88 -23.33 -9.58
N PRO A 131 12.05 -22.30 -10.43
CA PRO A 131 13.34 -22.00 -11.04
C PRO A 131 14.26 -21.20 -10.11
N GLY A 132 13.77 -20.80 -8.93
CA GLY A 132 14.45 -19.97 -7.96
C GLY A 132 14.09 -18.49 -8.09
N ASP A 133 14.15 -17.76 -6.97
CA ASP A 133 13.69 -16.37 -6.84
C ASP A 133 14.30 -15.44 -7.90
N SER A 134 15.58 -15.62 -8.22
CA SER A 134 16.27 -14.78 -9.21
C SER A 134 15.69 -14.92 -10.62
N VAL A 135 15.23 -16.12 -10.99
CA VAL A 135 14.65 -16.34 -12.33
C VAL A 135 13.23 -15.78 -12.36
N VAL A 136 12.43 -16.10 -11.33
CA VAL A 136 11.07 -15.60 -11.16
C VAL A 136 11.03 -14.08 -11.17
N GLY A 137 11.87 -13.42 -10.35
CA GLY A 137 11.94 -11.97 -10.30
C GLY A 137 12.40 -11.33 -11.62
N THR A 138 13.31 -11.98 -12.37
CA THR A 138 13.71 -11.46 -13.69
C THR A 138 12.56 -11.52 -14.68
N GLU A 139 11.85 -12.65 -14.74
CA GLU A 139 10.70 -12.82 -15.64
C GLU A 139 9.54 -11.86 -15.26
N ALA A 140 9.26 -11.71 -13.96
CA ALA A 140 8.27 -10.77 -13.46
C ALA A 140 8.63 -9.31 -13.79
N SER A 141 9.89 -8.91 -13.59
CA SER A 141 10.36 -7.57 -13.94
C SER A 141 10.25 -7.28 -15.45
N ASP A 142 10.57 -8.26 -16.30
CA ASP A 142 10.41 -8.15 -17.76
C ASP A 142 8.93 -7.98 -18.16
N ILE A 143 8.00 -8.64 -17.44
CA ILE A 143 6.55 -8.47 -17.62
C ILE A 143 6.15 -7.05 -17.19
N CYS A 144 6.43 -6.67 -15.94
CA CYS A 144 5.92 -5.44 -15.33
C CYS A 144 6.52 -4.16 -15.92
N THR A 145 7.71 -4.20 -16.51
CA THR A 145 8.32 -3.04 -17.19
C THR A 145 8.11 -3.05 -18.71
N GLY A 146 7.52 -4.12 -19.24
CA GLY A 146 7.32 -4.35 -20.66
C GLY A 146 6.00 -3.77 -21.19
N ALA A 147 5.34 -4.54 -22.06
CA ALA A 147 4.10 -4.13 -22.71
C ALA A 147 2.97 -3.88 -21.70
N ALA A 148 2.89 -4.66 -20.62
CA ALA A 148 1.87 -4.51 -19.58
C ALA A 148 1.82 -3.08 -19.00
N PHE A 149 2.99 -2.46 -18.79
CA PHE A 149 3.09 -1.09 -18.31
C PHE A 149 2.62 -0.08 -19.35
N GLU A 150 3.15 -0.17 -20.58
CA GLU A 150 2.83 0.76 -21.66
C GLU A 150 1.35 0.70 -22.03
N ASP A 151 0.78 -0.50 -22.08
CA ASP A 151 -0.61 -0.74 -22.42
C ASP A 151 -1.58 -0.16 -21.36
N TYR A 152 -1.16 -0.06 -20.08
CA TYR A 152 -1.99 0.51 -19.01
C TYR A 152 -1.83 2.03 -18.85
N ILE A 153 -0.60 2.53 -18.94
CA ILE A 153 -0.27 3.93 -18.62
C ILE A 153 -0.29 4.83 -19.87
N GLY A 154 -0.03 4.27 -21.05
CA GLY A 154 0.00 4.98 -22.34
C GLY A 154 1.40 5.43 -22.78
N VAL A 155 2.45 5.17 -22.01
CA VAL A 155 3.87 5.39 -22.38
C VAL A 155 4.78 4.27 -21.87
N PRO A 156 5.93 4.03 -22.52
CA PRO A 156 6.92 3.07 -22.02
C PRO A 156 7.40 3.41 -20.60
N TRP A 157 7.69 2.40 -19.78
CA TRP A 157 8.16 2.56 -18.39
C TRP A 157 9.32 3.56 -18.26
N ILE A 158 10.32 3.49 -19.14
CA ILE A 158 11.50 4.37 -19.10
C ILE A 158 11.21 5.86 -19.42
N GLU A 159 10.02 6.14 -19.97
CA GLU A 159 9.56 7.51 -20.28
C GLU A 159 8.52 8.01 -19.26
N SER A 160 8.10 7.16 -18.31
CA SER A 160 7.11 7.47 -17.29
C SER A 160 7.73 8.13 -16.05
N ILE A 161 6.89 8.85 -15.28
CA ILE A 161 7.21 9.25 -13.91
C ILE A 161 6.93 8.14 -12.90
N TYR A 162 6.09 7.18 -13.28
CA TYR A 162 5.71 6.06 -12.45
C TYR A 162 6.78 4.98 -12.51
N GLU A 163 7.10 4.44 -11.35
CA GLU A 163 7.88 3.21 -11.21
C GLU A 163 6.94 2.03 -11.03
N THR A 164 7.44 0.81 -11.17
CA THR A 164 6.66 -0.40 -10.96
C THR A 164 7.33 -1.34 -9.96
N ARG A 165 6.51 -2.13 -9.28
CA ARG A 165 6.92 -3.21 -8.39
C ARG A 165 6.15 -4.46 -8.76
N GLU A 166 6.85 -5.59 -8.73
CA GLU A 166 6.30 -6.91 -8.90
C GLU A 166 6.08 -7.62 -7.55
N TYR A 167 4.96 -8.31 -7.44
CA TYR A 167 4.75 -9.39 -6.46
C TYR A 167 4.77 -10.71 -7.19
N THR A 168 5.46 -11.69 -6.63
CA THR A 168 5.72 -12.98 -7.26
C THR A 168 5.50 -14.12 -6.29
N PRO A 169 5.13 -15.32 -6.77
CA PRO A 169 5.02 -16.49 -5.91
C PRO A 169 6.38 -16.84 -5.31
N LEU A 170 6.33 -17.30 -4.06
CA LEU A 170 7.46 -17.98 -3.42
C LEU A 170 7.44 -19.47 -3.80
N GLU A 171 8.51 -20.20 -3.44
CA GLU A 171 8.60 -21.65 -3.69
C GLU A 171 7.37 -22.41 -3.15
N GLU A 172 6.87 -22.04 -1.96
CA GLU A 172 5.66 -22.64 -1.38
C GLU A 172 4.39 -22.38 -2.24
N GLY A 173 4.22 -21.16 -2.73
CA GLY A 173 3.12 -20.80 -3.64
C GLY A 173 3.22 -21.57 -4.95
N TRP A 174 4.42 -21.65 -5.52
CA TRP A 174 4.68 -22.40 -6.75
C TRP A 174 4.32 -23.88 -6.63
N GLU A 175 4.65 -24.52 -5.49
CA GLU A 175 4.27 -25.91 -5.21
C GLU A 175 2.75 -26.07 -5.01
N ALA A 176 2.06 -25.01 -4.58
CA ALA A 176 0.61 -24.95 -4.44
C ALA A 176 -0.13 -24.61 -5.75
N GLY A 177 0.60 -24.26 -6.82
CA GLY A 177 0.04 -23.90 -8.12
C GLY A 177 -0.18 -22.41 -8.33
N ASP A 178 0.42 -21.56 -7.50
CA ASP A 178 0.48 -20.12 -7.70
C ASP A 178 1.67 -19.77 -8.61
N TYR A 179 1.36 -19.18 -9.76
CA TYR A 179 2.32 -18.73 -10.77
C TYR A 179 2.10 -17.25 -11.10
N GLU A 180 1.34 -16.53 -10.28
CA GLU A 180 0.82 -15.20 -10.60
C GLU A 180 1.86 -14.11 -10.35
N VAL A 181 2.03 -13.21 -11.31
CA VAL A 181 2.79 -11.96 -11.17
C VAL A 181 1.81 -10.82 -11.11
N ILE A 182 1.84 -10.08 -10.01
CA ILE A 182 1.05 -8.87 -9.85
C ILE A 182 1.99 -7.68 -10.03
N CYS A 183 1.72 -6.87 -11.04
CA CYS A 183 2.45 -5.63 -11.29
C CYS A 183 1.65 -4.46 -10.72
N VAL A 184 2.27 -3.68 -9.86
CA VAL A 184 1.72 -2.40 -9.40
C VAL A 184 2.58 -1.25 -9.91
N ALA A 185 2.00 -0.07 -10.15
CA ALA A 185 2.73 1.15 -10.45
C ALA A 185 2.43 2.25 -9.44
N TYR A 186 3.45 3.07 -9.17
CA TYR A 186 3.42 4.12 -8.14
C TYR A 186 4.28 5.31 -8.53
N GLU A 187 4.04 6.48 -7.93
CA GLU A 187 4.90 7.65 -8.08
C GLU A 187 5.90 7.75 -6.91
N PRO A 188 7.23 7.77 -7.16
CA PRO A 188 8.20 7.81 -6.08
C PRO A 188 8.07 9.03 -5.16
N GLY A 189 7.78 8.77 -3.88
CA GLY A 189 7.72 9.81 -2.84
C GLY A 189 6.42 10.60 -2.78
N THR A 190 5.39 10.17 -3.52
CA THR A 190 4.09 10.82 -3.60
C THR A 190 2.97 9.77 -3.56
N ALA A 191 1.94 9.98 -2.73
CA ALA A 191 0.72 9.19 -2.79
C ALA A 191 -0.12 9.59 -4.01
N LEU A 192 -0.74 8.61 -4.65
CA LEU A 192 -1.63 8.80 -5.79
C LEU A 192 -3.02 9.27 -5.33
N THR A 193 -3.77 9.89 -6.24
CA THR A 193 -5.19 10.20 -6.06
C THR A 193 -5.85 10.26 -7.43
N GLY A 194 -6.86 9.42 -7.63
CA GLY A 194 -7.36 9.04 -8.95
C GLY A 194 -6.57 7.87 -9.55
N SER A 195 -7.16 7.22 -10.54
CA SER A 195 -6.48 6.15 -11.29
C SER A 195 -5.40 6.73 -12.22
N ILE A 196 -4.32 5.99 -12.41
CA ILE A 196 -3.20 6.30 -13.32
C ILE A 196 -3.37 5.70 -14.72
N ALA A 197 -4.46 4.95 -14.96
CA ALA A 197 -4.79 4.41 -16.27
C ALA A 197 -4.87 5.52 -17.34
N ASP A 198 -4.27 5.29 -18.50
CA ASP A 198 -4.25 6.21 -19.65
C ASP A 198 -3.81 7.65 -19.31
N SER A 199 -3.06 7.84 -18.22
CA SER A 199 -2.69 9.17 -17.70
C SER A 199 -1.79 9.99 -18.64
N TYR A 200 -1.29 9.37 -19.71
CA TYR A 200 -0.46 9.99 -20.75
C TYR A 200 -1.17 10.18 -22.11
N GLU A 201 -2.44 9.82 -22.25
CA GLU A 201 -3.20 9.97 -23.51
C GLU A 201 -3.91 11.34 -23.71
#